data_AF-A0A7S4F9A3-F1
#
_entry.id   AF-A0A7S4F9A3-F1
#
_cell.length_a   1.000
_cell.length_b   1.000
_cell.length_c   1.000
_cell.angle_alpha   90.00
_cell.angle_beta   90.00
_cell.angle_gamma   90.00
#
_symmetry.space_group_name_H-M   'P 1'
#
loop_
_entity.id
_entity.type
_entity.pdbx_description
1 polymer ?
#
loop_
_entity_poly.entity_id
_entity_poly.type
_entity_poly.pdbx_seq_one_letter_code
_entity_poly.pdbx_strand_id
1 'polypeptide(L)'
;AELRYNWRMLVEVSRELHSALGELQTSFKRELVSDVRAFVQDTKAFREDFEQHGPGVPDLAPAEAVERLRAYQRLHEAREAKLRHFSAGEELFGLPVTKFPDLRRIGRELELLDRLYTLYTTVTTTVA
;
A
#
# COMPACT_ATOMS: atom_id res chain seq x y z
N ALA A 1 -23.31 -23.60 43.26
CA ALA A 1 -24.11 -24.02 42.09
C ALA A 1 -24.05 -22.97 40.98
N GLU A 2 -24.14 -21.70 41.34
CA GLU A 2 -24.05 -20.52 40.46
C GLU A 2 -22.77 -20.46 39.61
N LEU A 3 -21.59 -20.71 40.17
CA LEU A 3 -20.33 -20.69 39.42
C LEU A 3 -20.28 -21.69 38.25
N ARG A 4 -20.83 -22.90 38.47
CA ARG A 4 -20.93 -23.94 37.42
C ARG A 4 -21.98 -23.62 36.36
N TYR A 5 -23.00 -22.86 36.72
CA TYR A 5 -24.00 -22.37 35.77
C TYR A 5 -23.41 -21.26 34.91
N ASN A 6 -22.78 -20.25 35.53
CA ASN A 6 -22.12 -19.14 34.84
C ASN A 6 -20.99 -19.63 33.92
N TRP A 7 -20.20 -20.61 34.37
CA TRP A 7 -19.18 -21.24 33.52
C TRP A 7 -19.77 -21.91 32.27
N ARG A 8 -20.87 -22.66 32.42
CA ARG A 8 -21.55 -23.29 31.28
C ARG A 8 -22.10 -22.25 30.31
N MET A 9 -22.71 -21.18 30.82
CA MET A 9 -23.19 -20.07 29.99
C MET A 9 -22.04 -19.40 29.24
N LEU A 10 -20.90 -19.16 29.90
CA LEU A 10 -19.72 -18.57 29.27
C LEU A 10 -19.16 -19.46 28.15
N VAL A 11 -19.09 -20.78 28.38
CA VAL A 11 -18.63 -21.75 27.37
C VAL A 11 -19.56 -21.76 26.16
N GLU A 12 -20.87 -21.70 26.36
CA GLU A 12 -21.83 -21.67 25.25
C GLU A 12 -21.67 -20.39 24.42
N VAL A 13 -21.62 -19.23 25.08
CA VAL A 13 -21.39 -17.93 24.42
C VAL A 13 -20.05 -17.93 23.68
N SER A 14 -18.99 -18.47 24.28
CA SER A 14 -17.67 -18.59 23.64
C SER A 14 -17.72 -19.47 22.41
N ARG A 15 -18.52 -20.54 22.41
CA ARG A 15 -18.67 -21.46 21.29
C ARG A 15 -19.45 -20.82 20.14
N GLU A 16 -20.53 -20.11 20.45
CA GLU A 16 -21.30 -19.34 19.47
C GLU A 16 -20.43 -18.27 18.79
N LEU A 17 -19.70 -17.49 19.60
CA LEU A 17 -18.77 -16.47 19.09
C LEU A 17 -17.66 -17.08 18.24
N HIS A 18 -17.11 -18.23 18.64
CA HIS A 18 -16.08 -18.91 17.88
C HIS A 18 -16.59 -19.38 16.51
N SER A 19 -17.81 -19.93 16.46
CA SER A 19 -18.44 -20.35 15.21
C SER A 19 -18.67 -19.16 14.27
N ALA A 20 -19.25 -18.08 14.80
CA ALA A 20 -19.49 -16.85 14.03
C ALA A 20 -18.17 -16.23 13.51
N LEU A 21 -17.12 -16.23 14.35
CA LEU A 21 -15.80 -15.75 13.96
C LEU A 21 -15.18 -16.60 12.86
N GLY A 22 -15.33 -17.93 12.89
CA GLY A 22 -14.80 -18.83 11.85
C GLY A 22 -15.42 -18.57 10.47
N GLU A 23 -16.72 -18.30 10.42
CA GLU A 23 -17.41 -17.92 9.18
C GLU A 23 -16.90 -16.58 8.64
N LEU A 24 -16.81 -15.58 9.52
CA LEU A 24 -16.34 -14.23 9.16
C LEU A 24 -14.85 -14.23 8.74
N GLN A 25 -14.02 -15.03 9.40
CA GLN A 25 -12.61 -15.20 9.05
C GLN A 25 -12.46 -15.75 7.62
N THR A 26 -13.34 -16.67 7.21
CA THR A 26 -13.31 -17.27 5.88
C THR A 26 -13.68 -16.26 4.79
N SER A 27 -14.70 -15.43 5.01
CA SER A 27 -15.09 -14.38 4.05
C SER A 27 -14.01 -13.31 3.92
N PHE A 28 -13.51 -12.77 5.05
CA PHE A 28 -12.46 -11.75 5.04
C PHE A 28 -11.15 -12.23 4.42
N LYS A 29 -10.76 -13.49 4.66
CA LYS A 29 -9.59 -14.06 4.00
C LYS A 29 -9.75 -14.11 2.48
N ARG A 30 -10.94 -14.46 1.99
CA ARG A 30 -11.22 -14.50 0.53
C ARG A 30 -11.19 -13.10 -0.08
N GLU A 31 -11.80 -12.13 0.60
CA GLU A 31 -11.80 -10.73 0.19
C GLU A 31 -10.38 -10.17 0.14
N LEU A 32 -9.58 -10.36 1.19
CA LEU A 32 -8.18 -9.95 1.23
C LEU A 32 -7.37 -10.53 0.06
N VAL A 33 -7.52 -11.83 -0.23
CA VAL A 33 -6.80 -12.46 -1.36
C VAL A 33 -7.24 -11.87 -2.71
N SER A 34 -8.52 -11.53 -2.87
CA SER A 34 -9.02 -10.86 -4.06
C SER A 34 -8.43 -9.45 -4.20
N ASP A 35 -8.44 -8.68 -3.11
CA ASP A 35 -7.95 -7.30 -3.09
C ASP A 35 -6.45 -7.22 -3.33
N VAL A 36 -5.66 -8.13 -2.73
CA VAL A 36 -4.22 -8.23 -2.99
C VAL A 36 -3.95 -8.50 -4.48
N ARG A 37 -4.72 -9.40 -5.11
CA ARG A 37 -4.58 -9.66 -6.55
C ARG A 37 -4.90 -8.44 -7.40
N ALA A 38 -5.95 -7.69 -7.05
CA ALA A 38 -6.28 -6.44 -7.72
C ALA A 38 -5.16 -5.40 -7.53
N PHE A 39 -4.60 -5.31 -6.32
CA PHE A 39 -3.52 -4.38 -6.00
C PHE A 39 -2.20 -4.69 -6.71
N VAL A 40 -1.91 -5.97 -6.98
CA VAL A 40 -0.79 -6.36 -7.85
C VAL A 40 -0.95 -5.78 -9.25
N GLN A 41 -2.16 -5.78 -9.81
CA GLN A 41 -2.41 -5.18 -11.12
C GLN A 41 -2.34 -3.64 -11.08
N ASP A 42 -2.90 -3.01 -10.04
CA ASP A 42 -2.76 -1.55 -9.83
C ASP A 42 -1.29 -1.14 -9.76
N THR A 43 -0.44 -1.91 -9.08
CA THR A 43 1.00 -1.60 -8.96
C THR A 43 1.71 -1.68 -10.32
N LYS A 44 1.33 -2.63 -11.18
CA LYS A 44 1.87 -2.74 -12.54
C LYS A 44 1.41 -1.59 -13.43
N ALA A 45 0.12 -1.28 -13.41
CA ALA A 45 -0.42 -0.15 -14.15
C ALA A 45 0.22 1.18 -13.71
N PHE A 46 0.42 1.35 -12.39
CA PHE A 46 1.12 2.51 -11.85
C PHE A 46 2.58 2.59 -12.32
N ARG A 47 3.25 1.45 -12.48
CA ARG A 47 4.61 1.41 -13.03
C ARG A 47 4.65 1.83 -14.50
N GLU A 48 3.76 1.29 -15.31
CA GLU A 48 3.65 1.64 -16.73
C GLU A 48 3.34 3.12 -16.92
N ASP A 49 2.41 3.65 -16.11
CA ASP A 49 2.06 5.07 -16.10
C ASP A 49 3.24 5.96 -15.66
N PHE A 50 3.99 5.55 -14.62
CA PHE A 50 5.17 6.27 -14.18
C PHE A 50 6.26 6.35 -15.26
N GLU A 51 6.45 5.29 -16.05
CA GLU A 51 7.42 5.29 -17.15
C GLU A 51 7.01 6.19 -18.32
N GLN A 52 5.71 6.30 -18.60
CA GLN A 52 5.19 7.06 -19.74
C GLN A 52 4.90 8.53 -19.42
N HIS A 53 4.50 8.82 -18.20
CA HIS A 53 3.99 10.15 -17.81
C HIS A 53 4.69 10.72 -16.57
N GLY A 54 5.63 9.99 -15.97
CA GLY A 54 6.37 10.41 -14.78
C GLY A 54 7.20 11.69 -14.97
N PRO A 55 7.80 12.21 -13.89
CA PRO A 55 8.66 13.40 -13.96
C PRO A 55 9.98 13.17 -14.72
N GLY A 56 10.34 11.92 -15.03
CA GLY A 56 11.59 11.56 -15.71
C GLY A 56 11.51 11.45 -17.23
N VAL A 57 10.36 11.72 -17.84
CA VAL A 57 10.26 11.73 -19.31
C VAL A 57 11.04 12.90 -19.93
N PRO A 58 11.61 12.70 -21.13
CA PRO A 58 12.35 13.75 -21.83
C PRO A 58 11.43 14.92 -22.22
N ASP A 59 12.06 16.07 -22.52
CA ASP A 59 11.40 17.29 -23.02
C ASP A 59 10.39 17.95 -22.08
N LEU A 60 10.46 17.68 -20.77
CA LEU A 60 9.66 18.40 -19.77
C LEU A 60 10.30 19.71 -19.32
N ALA A 61 9.47 20.74 -19.17
CA ALA A 61 9.87 21.95 -18.46
C ALA A 61 10.17 21.64 -16.98
N PRO A 62 11.20 22.25 -16.37
CA PRO A 62 11.57 21.95 -14.99
C PRO A 62 10.44 22.15 -13.97
N ALA A 63 9.62 23.19 -14.14
CA ALA A 63 8.46 23.45 -13.27
C ALA A 63 7.40 22.34 -13.38
N GLU A 64 7.14 21.85 -14.60
CA GLU A 64 6.21 20.75 -14.86
C GLU A 64 6.73 19.45 -14.26
N ALA A 65 8.02 19.16 -14.39
CA ALA A 65 8.62 17.96 -13.81
C ALA A 65 8.51 17.95 -12.27
N VAL A 66 8.69 19.10 -11.61
CA VAL A 66 8.48 19.23 -10.15
C VAL A 66 7.02 18.99 -9.76
N GLU A 67 6.07 19.50 -10.54
CA GLU A 67 4.64 19.26 -10.30
C GLU A 67 4.27 17.78 -10.44
N ARG A 68 4.72 17.14 -11.53
CA ARG A 68 4.53 15.70 -11.74
C ARG A 68 5.19 14.88 -10.64
N LEU A 69 6.40 15.24 -10.22
CA LEU A 69 7.09 14.57 -9.11
C LEU A 69 6.23 14.57 -7.85
N ARG A 70 5.70 15.73 -7.45
CA ARG A 70 4.82 15.85 -6.27
C ARG A 70 3.55 15.02 -6.42
N ALA A 71 2.98 14.96 -7.62
CA ALA A 71 1.81 14.14 -7.89
C ALA A 71 2.12 12.64 -7.73
N TYR A 72 3.20 12.16 -8.33
CA TYR A 72 3.60 10.75 -8.23
C TYR A 72 4.07 10.35 -6.82
N GLN A 73 4.68 11.27 -6.05
CA GLN A 73 4.98 11.05 -4.63
C GLN A 73 3.70 10.78 -3.82
N ARG A 74 2.64 11.59 -3.98
CA ARG A 74 1.36 11.36 -3.31
C ARG A 74 0.70 10.04 -3.73
N LEU A 75 0.74 9.74 -5.03
CA LEU A 75 0.20 8.50 -5.58
C LEU A 75 0.94 7.25 -5.08
N HIS A 76 2.26 7.37 -4.88
CA HIS A 76 3.10 6.32 -4.32
C HIS A 76 2.82 6.13 -2.82
N GLU A 77 2.74 7.21 -2.04
CA GLU A 77 2.45 7.15 -0.60
C GLU A 77 1.09 6.47 -0.30
N ALA A 78 0.06 6.80 -1.07
CA ALA A 78 -1.26 6.17 -0.95
C ALA A 78 -1.19 4.64 -1.19
N ARG A 79 -0.33 4.19 -2.11
CA ARG A 79 -0.11 2.77 -2.41
C ARG A 79 0.74 2.10 -1.36
N GLU A 80 1.73 2.78 -0.78
CA GLU A 80 2.48 2.26 0.36
C GLU A 80 1.59 2.04 1.58
N ALA A 81 0.63 2.95 1.83
CA ALA A 81 -0.36 2.75 2.89
C ALA A 81 -1.18 1.47 2.66
N LYS A 82 -1.71 1.28 1.45
CA LYS A 82 -2.42 0.04 1.07
C LYS A 82 -1.56 -1.20 1.22
N LEU A 83 -0.29 -1.13 0.80
CA LEU A 83 0.67 -2.22 0.96
C LEU A 83 0.84 -2.63 2.43
N ARG A 84 0.96 -1.66 3.34
CA ARG A 84 1.06 -1.94 4.78
C ARG A 84 -0.18 -2.62 5.31
N HIS A 85 -1.37 -2.17 4.91
CA HIS A 85 -2.64 -2.80 5.28
C HIS A 85 -2.74 -4.24 4.78
N PHE A 86 -2.41 -4.48 3.52
CA PHE A 86 -2.44 -5.82 2.94
C PHE A 86 -1.41 -6.75 3.55
N SER A 87 -0.18 -6.28 3.77
CA SER A 87 0.87 -7.09 4.42
C SER A 87 0.47 -7.49 5.82
N ALA A 88 -0.07 -6.56 6.61
CA ALA A 88 -0.59 -6.85 7.95
C ALA A 88 -1.77 -7.84 7.91
N GLY A 89 -2.64 -7.73 6.90
CA GLY A 89 -3.71 -8.71 6.67
C GLY A 89 -3.17 -10.09 6.32
N GLU A 90 -2.23 -10.18 5.39
CA GLU A 90 -1.60 -11.45 4.99
C GLU A 90 -0.92 -12.11 6.20
N GLU A 91 -0.19 -11.36 7.01
CA GLU A 91 0.40 -11.85 8.27
C GLU A 91 -0.66 -12.34 9.26
N LEU A 92 -1.73 -11.57 9.46
CA LEU A 92 -2.83 -11.92 10.38
C LEU A 92 -3.50 -13.25 10.02
N PHE A 93 -3.67 -13.53 8.72
CA PHE A 93 -4.26 -14.78 8.24
C PHE A 93 -3.23 -15.89 8.00
N GLY A 94 -1.95 -15.67 8.32
CA GLY A 94 -0.86 -16.64 8.10
C GLY A 94 -0.61 -16.94 6.61
N LEU A 95 -0.89 -15.97 5.74
CA LEU A 95 -0.63 -16.04 4.30
C LEU A 95 0.80 -15.60 3.99
N PRO A 96 1.40 -16.09 2.89
CA PRO A 96 2.69 -15.59 2.44
C PRO A 96 2.57 -14.13 2.00
N VAL A 97 3.38 -13.25 2.60
CA VAL A 97 3.36 -11.82 2.30
C VAL A 97 3.79 -11.57 0.85
N THR A 98 2.92 -10.92 0.09
CA THR A 98 3.15 -10.61 -1.32
C THR A 98 4.20 -9.50 -1.46
N LYS A 99 5.15 -9.67 -2.38
CA LYS A 99 6.21 -8.69 -2.64
C LYS A 99 5.84 -7.79 -3.81
N PHE A 100 6.11 -6.48 -3.65
CA PHE A 100 5.82 -5.45 -4.65
C PHE A 100 7.12 -4.76 -5.09
N PRO A 101 7.93 -5.41 -5.95
CA PRO A 101 9.25 -4.89 -6.34
C PRO A 101 9.16 -3.59 -7.14
N ASP A 102 8.13 -3.42 -7.97
CA ASP A 102 7.93 -2.21 -8.78
C ASP A 102 7.64 -0.99 -7.92
N LEU A 103 6.78 -1.11 -6.89
CA LEU A 103 6.50 0.00 -5.98
C LEU A 103 7.76 0.46 -5.23
N ARG A 104 8.62 -0.49 -4.82
CA ARG A 104 9.92 -0.18 -4.20
C ARG A 104 10.87 0.49 -5.17
N ARG A 105 10.84 0.11 -6.44
CA ARG A 105 11.68 0.69 -7.49
C ARG A 105 11.27 2.13 -7.79
N ILE A 106 9.97 2.37 -7.98
CA ILE A 106 9.42 3.73 -8.17
C ILE A 106 9.78 4.62 -6.98
N GLY A 107 9.69 4.13 -5.74
CA GLY A 107 10.09 4.90 -4.56
C GLY A 107 11.54 5.39 -4.61
N ARG A 108 12.48 4.53 -5.02
CA ARG A 108 13.89 4.93 -5.21
C ARG A 108 14.06 5.93 -6.34
N GLU A 109 13.36 5.75 -7.45
CA GLU A 109 13.42 6.66 -8.59
C GLU A 109 12.87 8.05 -8.22
N LEU A 110 11.76 8.11 -7.47
CA LEU A 110 11.19 9.34 -6.93
C LEU A 110 12.15 10.06 -5.98
N GLU A 111 12.84 9.35 -5.07
CA GLU A 111 13.85 9.96 -4.19
C GLU A 111 15.01 10.58 -4.96
N LEU A 112 15.49 9.91 -6.01
CA LEU A 112 16.58 10.43 -6.85
C LEU A 112 16.15 11.68 -7.63
N LEU A 113 14.94 11.65 -8.19
CA LEU A 113 14.36 12.79 -8.91
C LEU A 113 14.13 13.98 -7.97
N ASP A 114 13.66 13.74 -6.75
CA ASP A 114 13.49 14.79 -5.74
C ASP A 114 14.80 15.51 -5.41
N ARG A 115 15.89 14.75 -5.21
CA ARG A 115 17.22 15.32 -5.00
C ARG A 115 17.69 16.13 -6.21
N LEU A 116 17.49 15.61 -7.42
CA LEU A 116 17.88 16.28 -8.65
C LEU A 116 17.16 17.61 -8.84
N TYR A 117 15.83 17.63 -8.71
CA TYR A 117 15.04 18.84 -8.92
C TYR A 117 15.18 19.84 -7.77
N THR A 118 15.36 19.37 -6.53
CA THR A 118 15.70 20.24 -5.39
C THR A 118 17.04 20.93 -5.61
N LEU A 119 18.06 20.21 -6.09
CA LEU A 119 19.34 20.81 -6.42
C LEU A 119 19.21 21.83 -7.56
N TYR A 120 18.52 21.46 -8.65
CA TYR A 120 18.29 22.34 -9.80
C TYR A 120 17.63 23.65 -9.39
N THR A 121 16.50 23.55 -8.67
CA THR A 121 15.75 24.73 -8.19
C THR A 121 16.62 25.61 -7.29
N THR A 122 17.34 25.02 -6.34
CA THR A 122 18.28 25.75 -5.48
C THR A 122 19.30 26.55 -6.29
N VAL A 123 19.99 25.90 -7.23
CA VAL A 123 20.99 26.58 -8.09
C VAL A 123 20.36 27.72 -8.87
N THR A 124 19.23 27.47 -9.53
CA THR A 124 18.54 28.51 -10.32
C THR A 124 18.08 29.70 -9.47
N THR A 125 17.60 29.48 -8.25
CA THR A 125 17.19 30.57 -7.35
C THR A 125 18.39 31.32 -6.77
N THR A 126 19.52 30.65 -6.54
CA THR A 126 20.74 31.30 -6.02
C THR A 126 21.52 32.09 -7.07
N VAL A 127 21.37 31.77 -8.36
CA VAL A 127 22.09 32.41 -9.47
C VAL A 127 21.23 33.48 -10.16
N ALA A 128 19.91 33.44 -10.01
CA ALA A 128 18.97 34.47 -10.46
C ALA A 128 18.95 35.68 -9.52
#